data_AF-A0A6F8SKE4-F1
#
_entry.id   AF-A0A6F8SKE4-F1
#
_cell.length_a   1.000
_cell.length_b   1.000
_cell.length_c   1.000
_cell.angle_alpha   90.00
_cell.angle_beta   90.00
_cell.angle_gamma   90.00
#
_symmetry.space_group_name_H-M   'P 1'
#
loop_
_entity.id
_entity.type
_entity.pdbx_description
1 polymer ?
#
loop_
_entity_poly.entity_id
_entity_poly.type
_entity_poly.pdbx_seq_one_letter_code
_entity_poly.pdbx_strand_id
1 'polypeptide(L)'
;MKKKLIIVSNESDRKYATYLQQLISAFDDSDDKQVGTKDGSVDAVVWDEKHYRDNLNCLNSTNHILFIGDNESAREARSNMNVKFYAVGMSYGWLGAQAYMLVDDGSLNKDNYGEFKELCEKYGKTFKKELDLHFSPSEAEQQNQQAKPDDAIALLPVPLAFLSPVLGVASAAAIHGQAAVNIAGQALAKAGDMLQAAEAKDQQYSLLTLILYMDGLTEFLGE
;
A
#
# COMPACT_ATOMS: atom_id res chain seq x y z
N MET A 1 18.13 -18.48 -2.42
CA MET A 1 16.89 -19.19 -2.02
C MET A 1 15.83 -18.12 -1.85
N LYS A 2 14.61 -18.29 -2.39
CA LYS A 2 13.59 -17.24 -2.31
C LYS A 2 13.14 -17.05 -0.85
N LYS A 3 13.08 -15.81 -0.38
CA LYS A 3 12.56 -15.48 0.94
C LYS A 3 11.04 -15.52 0.89
N LYS A 4 10.41 -16.20 1.84
CA LYS A 4 8.96 -16.28 1.91
C LYS A 4 8.43 -15.17 2.81
N LEU A 5 7.60 -14.30 2.25
CA LEU A 5 6.89 -13.23 2.96
C LEU A 5 5.41 -13.61 3.10
N ILE A 6 4.91 -13.63 4.33
CA ILE A 6 3.51 -13.84 4.64
C ILE A 6 2.92 -12.51 5.06
N ILE A 7 2.01 -11.98 4.25
CA ILE A 7 1.31 -10.73 4.52
C ILE A 7 -0.02 -11.08 5.16
N VAL A 8 -0.22 -10.69 6.43
CA VAL A 8 -1.45 -10.95 7.18
C VAL A 8 -2.27 -9.66 7.22
N SER A 9 -3.51 -9.72 6.73
CA SER A 9 -4.39 -8.55 6.67
C SER A 9 -5.85 -8.92 6.93
N ASN A 10 -6.63 -7.95 7.40
CA ASN A 10 -8.08 -8.08 7.43
C ASN A 10 -8.68 -7.77 6.06
N GLU A 11 -9.96 -8.11 5.87
CA GLU A 11 -10.67 -7.87 4.61
C GLU A 11 -10.62 -6.40 4.17
N SER A 12 -10.77 -5.46 5.11
CA SER A 12 -10.70 -4.00 4.85
C SER A 12 -9.35 -3.54 4.30
N ASP A 13 -8.26 -4.17 4.76
CA ASP A 13 -6.88 -3.77 4.46
C ASP A 13 -6.23 -4.67 3.38
N ARG A 14 -6.95 -5.71 2.94
CA ARG A 14 -6.47 -6.70 1.97
C ARG A 14 -6.08 -6.11 0.62
N LYS A 15 -6.69 -4.98 0.24
CA LYS A 15 -6.34 -4.26 -0.99
C LYS A 15 -4.89 -3.75 -0.96
N TYR A 16 -4.39 -3.31 0.21
CA TYR A 16 -3.01 -2.86 0.35
C TYR A 16 -2.03 -4.04 0.41
N ALA A 17 -2.43 -5.15 1.04
CA ALA A 17 -1.66 -6.40 1.02
C ALA A 17 -1.49 -6.93 -0.41
N THR A 18 -2.57 -6.93 -1.19
CA THR A 18 -2.54 -7.29 -2.61
C THR A 18 -1.67 -6.31 -3.40
N TYR A 19 -1.77 -5.01 -3.13
CA TYR A 19 -0.95 -4.01 -3.80
C TYR A 19 0.55 -4.23 -3.55
N LEU A 20 0.96 -4.50 -2.30
CA LEU A 20 2.34 -4.83 -1.98
C LEU A 20 2.80 -6.11 -2.69
N GLN A 21 1.96 -7.15 -2.70
CA GLN A 21 2.25 -8.39 -3.42
C GLN A 21 2.47 -8.14 -4.92
N GLN A 22 1.67 -7.25 -5.53
CA GLN A 22 1.82 -6.85 -6.92
C GLN A 22 3.13 -6.10 -7.17
N LEU A 23 3.51 -5.18 -6.28
CA LEU A 23 4.80 -4.48 -6.36
C LEU A 23 5.97 -5.46 -6.31
N ILE A 24 5.98 -6.39 -5.35
CA ILE A 24 7.02 -7.43 -5.24
C ILE A 24 7.11 -8.31 -6.50
N SER A 25 5.99 -8.49 -7.21
CA SER A 25 5.94 -9.27 -8.45
C SER A 25 6.22 -8.46 -9.72
N ALA A 26 6.30 -7.13 -9.60
CA ALA A 26 6.69 -6.27 -10.71
C ALA A 26 8.20 -6.46 -10.86
N PHE A 27 8.62 -7.12 -11.94
CA PHE A 27 10.03 -7.29 -12.26
C PHE A 27 10.60 -5.94 -12.73
N ASP A 28 10.95 -5.09 -11.77
CA ASP A 28 11.37 -3.70 -11.97
C ASP A 28 12.83 -3.47 -11.58
N ASP A 29 13.66 -4.53 -11.51
CA ASP A 29 15.11 -4.40 -11.40
C ASP A 29 15.77 -4.36 -12.80
N SER A 30 16.92 -3.67 -12.89
CA SER A 30 17.86 -3.80 -14.01
C SER A 30 19.26 -4.18 -13.51
N ASP A 31 20.14 -4.55 -14.44
CA ASP A 31 21.50 -5.06 -14.16
C ASP A 31 22.31 -4.17 -13.19
N ASP A 32 22.04 -2.86 -13.16
CA ASP A 32 22.76 -1.88 -12.34
C ASP A 32 21.93 -1.27 -11.19
N LYS A 33 20.65 -1.63 -11.05
CA LYS A 33 19.76 -0.96 -10.07
C LYS A 33 18.60 -1.82 -9.59
N GLN A 34 18.51 -1.96 -8.26
CA GLN A 34 17.41 -2.63 -7.57
C GLN A 34 16.35 -1.61 -7.12
N VAL A 35 15.06 -1.93 -7.31
CA VAL A 35 13.91 -1.10 -6.90
C VAL A 35 13.11 -1.85 -5.85
N GLY A 36 13.15 -1.39 -4.60
CA GLY A 36 12.57 -2.16 -3.50
C GLY A 36 13.32 -3.47 -3.33
N THR A 37 12.63 -4.61 -3.43
CA THR A 37 13.21 -5.95 -3.25
C THR A 37 13.74 -6.53 -4.54
N LYS A 38 14.80 -7.35 -4.45
CA LYS A 38 15.39 -7.93 -5.65
C LYS A 38 14.38 -8.77 -6.44
N ASP A 39 14.38 -8.64 -7.75
CA ASP A 39 13.49 -9.37 -8.65
C ASP A 39 13.55 -10.89 -8.45
N GLY A 40 12.37 -11.47 -8.22
CA GLY A 40 12.21 -12.89 -7.97
C GLY A 40 12.88 -13.43 -6.70
N SER A 41 13.43 -12.56 -5.84
CA SER A 41 14.06 -12.95 -4.56
C SER A 41 13.03 -13.22 -3.46
N VAL A 42 11.85 -12.61 -3.54
CA VAL A 42 10.76 -12.72 -2.57
C VAL A 42 9.58 -13.47 -3.17
N ASP A 43 9.02 -14.39 -2.39
CA ASP A 43 7.75 -15.06 -2.68
C ASP A 43 6.73 -14.63 -1.62
N ALA A 44 5.81 -13.76 -2.02
CA ALA A 44 4.84 -13.13 -1.13
C ALA A 44 3.46 -13.80 -1.25
N VAL A 45 2.85 -14.11 -0.11
CA VAL A 45 1.48 -14.64 -0.02
C VAL A 45 0.65 -13.81 0.95
N VAL A 46 -0.61 -13.56 0.60
CA VAL A 46 -1.56 -12.83 1.45
C VAL A 46 -2.47 -13.82 2.19
N TRP A 47 -2.47 -13.76 3.52
CA TRP A 47 -3.34 -14.53 4.40
C TRP A 47 -4.30 -13.61 5.14
N ASP A 48 -5.49 -14.12 5.44
CA ASP A 48 -6.36 -13.51 6.45
C ASP A 48 -5.90 -13.90 7.86
N GLU A 49 -6.40 -13.19 8.88
CA GLU A 49 -6.03 -13.44 10.28
C GLU A 49 -6.36 -14.86 10.74
N LYS A 50 -7.48 -15.42 10.27
CA LYS A 50 -7.91 -16.77 10.67
C LYS A 50 -6.92 -17.81 10.13
N HIS A 51 -6.55 -17.72 8.86
CA HIS A 51 -5.60 -18.59 8.21
C HIS A 51 -4.23 -18.50 8.89
N TYR A 52 -3.81 -17.29 9.27
CA TYR A 52 -2.59 -17.10 10.05
C TYR A 52 -2.64 -17.85 11.39
N ARG A 53 -3.71 -17.66 12.18
CA ARG A 53 -3.87 -18.31 13.48
C ARG A 53 -3.94 -19.83 13.39
N ASP A 54 -4.69 -20.35 12.43
CA ASP A 54 -4.85 -21.79 12.21
C ASP A 54 -3.53 -22.48 11.81
N ASN A 55 -2.56 -21.73 11.27
CA ASN A 55 -1.27 -22.24 10.79
C ASN A 55 -0.07 -21.79 11.64
N LEU A 56 -0.28 -21.20 12.83
CA LEU A 56 0.81 -20.77 13.72
C LEU A 56 1.83 -21.87 14.03
N ASN A 57 1.37 -23.12 14.15
CA ASN A 57 2.20 -24.30 14.38
C ASN A 57 3.16 -24.63 13.22
N CYS A 58 2.85 -24.19 12.00
CA CYS A 58 3.67 -24.38 10.81
C CYS A 58 4.65 -23.22 10.59
N LEU A 59 4.52 -22.13 11.35
CA LEU A 59 5.38 -20.95 11.26
C LEU A 59 6.52 -21.04 12.27
N ASN A 60 7.68 -20.55 11.87
CA ASN A 60 8.85 -20.41 12.73
C ASN A 60 9.58 -19.08 12.45
N SER A 61 10.65 -18.84 13.19
CA SER A 61 11.41 -17.57 13.14
C SER A 61 12.09 -17.26 11.80
N THR A 62 12.10 -18.19 10.83
CA THR A 62 12.61 -17.96 9.47
C THR A 62 11.56 -17.43 8.51
N ASN A 63 10.27 -17.56 8.86
CA ASN A 63 9.19 -17.01 8.07
C ASN A 63 9.09 -15.50 8.33
N HIS A 64 9.18 -14.70 7.27
CA HIS A 64 8.96 -13.26 7.38
C HIS A 64 7.46 -13.00 7.34
N ILE A 65 6.96 -12.27 8.33
CA ILE A 65 5.54 -12.00 8.51
C ILE A 65 5.35 -10.49 8.57
N LEU A 66 4.49 -9.95 7.71
CA LEU A 66 4.11 -8.54 7.70
C LEU A 66 2.62 -8.44 8.05
N PHE A 67 2.30 -7.79 9.16
CA PHE A 67 0.93 -7.45 9.51
C PHE A 67 0.53 -6.11 8.89
N ILE A 68 -0.60 -6.06 8.21
CA ILE A 68 -1.18 -4.83 7.65
C ILE A 68 -2.52 -4.57 8.32
N GLY A 69 -2.65 -3.40 8.94
CA GLY A 69 -3.84 -3.00 9.69
C GLY A 69 -3.71 -3.21 11.19
N ASP A 70 -4.84 -3.11 11.90
CA ASP A 70 -4.90 -3.13 13.37
C ASP A 70 -5.76 -4.29 13.89
N ASN A 71 -5.51 -5.50 13.37
CA ASN A 71 -6.17 -6.71 13.87
C ASN A 71 -5.53 -7.19 15.18
N GLU A 72 -6.17 -8.16 15.86
CA GLU A 72 -5.72 -8.57 17.20
C GLU A 72 -4.30 -9.18 17.14
N SER A 73 -4.02 -10.02 16.14
CA SER A 73 -2.68 -10.60 15.93
C SER A 73 -1.61 -9.52 15.68
N ALA A 74 -1.95 -8.48 14.90
CA ALA A 74 -1.08 -7.35 14.62
C ALA A 74 -0.78 -6.54 15.88
N ARG A 75 -1.79 -6.28 16.73
CA ARG A 75 -1.62 -5.55 18.01
C ARG A 75 -0.70 -6.29 18.96
N GLU A 76 -0.90 -7.60 19.11
CA GLU A 76 -0.06 -8.45 19.95
C GLU A 76 1.39 -8.41 19.49
N ALA A 77 1.63 -8.63 18.20
CA ALA A 77 2.97 -8.63 17.62
C ALA A 77 3.65 -7.26 17.74
N ARG A 78 2.92 -6.18 17.44
CA ARG A 78 3.44 -4.80 17.41
C ARG A 78 3.92 -4.29 18.76
N SER A 79 3.36 -4.77 19.87
CA SER A 79 3.65 -4.25 21.23
C SER A 79 5.14 -4.22 21.60
N ASN A 80 5.96 -5.06 20.98
CA ASN A 80 7.40 -5.17 21.24
C ASN A 80 8.27 -4.76 20.04
N MET A 81 7.67 -4.25 18.95
CA MET A 81 8.40 -3.91 17.73
C MET A 81 8.96 -2.49 17.77
N ASN A 82 10.10 -2.30 17.10
CA ASN A 82 10.69 -0.98 16.93
C ASN A 82 10.05 -0.29 15.73
N VAL A 83 9.62 0.97 15.93
CA VAL A 83 9.16 1.84 14.83
C VAL A 83 10.37 2.19 13.96
N LYS A 84 10.23 1.99 12.65
CA LYS A 84 11.28 2.27 11.65
C LYS A 84 10.96 3.48 10.79
N PHE A 85 9.67 3.69 10.55
CA PHE A 85 9.15 4.86 9.87
C PHE A 85 7.89 5.36 10.58
N TYR A 86 7.79 6.67 10.73
CA TYR A 86 6.59 7.35 11.19
C TYR A 86 6.50 8.72 10.52
N ALA A 87 5.42 8.97 9.79
CA ALA A 87 5.12 10.29 9.25
C ALA A 87 3.61 10.39 8.99
N VAL A 88 3.00 11.53 9.37
CA VAL A 88 1.59 11.82 9.08
C VAL A 88 0.65 10.65 9.47
N GLY A 89 0.87 10.04 10.65
CA GLY A 89 0.08 8.89 11.13
C GLY A 89 0.26 7.58 10.36
N MET A 90 1.17 7.53 9.39
CA MET A 90 1.59 6.33 8.69
C MET A 90 2.82 5.76 9.39
N SER A 91 2.81 4.46 9.70
CA SER A 91 3.94 3.84 10.38
C SER A 91 4.20 2.40 9.95
N TYR A 92 5.47 2.03 9.92
CA TYR A 92 5.89 0.64 9.87
C TYR A 92 7.08 0.41 10.79
N GLY A 93 7.26 -0.85 11.17
CA GLY A 93 8.34 -1.26 12.04
C GLY A 93 8.45 -2.77 12.10
N TRP A 94 9.52 -3.27 12.71
CA TRP A 94 9.73 -4.71 12.83
C TRP A 94 10.63 -5.05 14.01
N LEU A 95 10.58 -6.32 14.40
CA LEU A 95 11.54 -6.97 15.28
C LEU A 95 11.75 -8.40 14.77
N GLY A 96 13.01 -8.74 14.44
CA GLY A 96 13.31 -10.03 13.82
C GLY A 96 12.55 -10.20 12.50
N ALA A 97 11.93 -11.37 12.32
CA ALA A 97 11.19 -11.72 11.10
C ALA A 97 9.70 -11.28 11.13
N GLN A 98 9.29 -10.43 12.08
CA GLN A 98 7.91 -9.92 12.15
C GLN A 98 7.89 -8.40 12.01
N ALA A 99 7.06 -7.91 11.10
CA ALA A 99 6.87 -6.50 10.79
C ALA A 99 5.39 -6.10 10.88
N TYR A 100 5.14 -4.81 11.03
CA TYR A 100 3.81 -4.24 10.94
C TYR A 100 3.78 -3.01 10.02
N MET A 101 2.62 -2.73 9.45
CA MET A 101 2.28 -1.51 8.73
C MET A 101 0.89 -1.04 9.17
N LEU A 102 0.80 0.21 9.62
CA LEU A 102 -0.42 0.78 10.20
C LEU A 102 -0.59 2.27 9.84
N VAL A 103 -1.84 2.66 9.58
CA VAL A 103 -2.27 4.05 9.54
C VAL A 103 -3.22 4.33 10.69
N ASP A 104 -2.90 5.34 11.49
CA ASP A 104 -3.72 5.82 12.60
C ASP A 104 -5.02 6.47 12.08
N ASP A 105 -6.15 6.12 12.70
CA ASP A 105 -7.45 6.65 12.31
C ASP A 105 -7.53 8.19 12.45
N GLY A 106 -7.99 8.86 11.39
CA GLY A 106 -8.18 10.31 11.39
C GLY A 106 -6.89 11.12 11.53
N SER A 107 -5.74 10.51 11.22
CA SER A 107 -4.43 11.15 11.42
C SER A 107 -4.09 12.21 10.37
N LEU A 108 -4.62 12.11 9.15
CA LEU A 108 -4.44 13.15 8.12
C LEU A 108 -5.39 14.33 8.36
N ASN A 109 -4.83 15.53 8.46
CA ASN A 109 -5.55 16.77 8.69
C ASN A 109 -4.88 17.94 7.94
N LYS A 110 -5.47 19.13 8.03
CA LYS A 110 -4.98 20.31 7.30
C LYS A 110 -3.56 20.72 7.69
N ASP A 111 -3.14 20.44 8.91
CA ASP A 111 -1.86 20.87 9.44
C ASP A 111 -0.70 20.01 8.93
N ASN A 112 -0.95 18.70 8.72
CA ASN A 112 0.04 17.76 8.20
C ASN A 112 -0.14 17.38 6.71
N TYR A 113 -1.16 17.93 6.05
CA TYR A 113 -1.40 17.70 4.62
C TYR A 113 -0.23 18.15 3.72
N GLY A 114 0.48 19.22 4.10
CA GLY A 114 1.66 19.68 3.37
C GLY A 114 2.76 18.60 3.33
N GLU A 115 3.07 18.02 4.49
CA GLU A 115 4.03 16.93 4.63
C GLU A 115 3.58 15.68 3.87
N PHE A 116 2.28 15.33 3.95
CA PHE A 116 1.71 14.21 3.19
C PHE A 116 1.92 14.38 1.69
N LYS A 117 1.65 15.58 1.17
CA LYS A 117 1.83 15.89 -0.25
C LYS A 117 3.30 15.80 -0.66
N GLU A 118 4.23 16.28 0.17
CA GLU A 118 5.66 16.16 -0.10
C GLU A 118 6.11 14.69 -0.19
N LEU A 119 5.60 13.83 0.68
CA LEU A 119 5.85 12.39 0.61
C LEU A 119 5.26 11.77 -0.67
N CYS A 120 4.01 12.09 -1.02
CA CYS A 120 3.39 11.64 -2.28
C CYS A 120 4.24 12.06 -3.49
N GLU A 121 4.70 13.31 -3.54
CA GLU A 121 5.52 13.80 -4.64
C GLU A 121 6.89 13.14 -4.68
N LYS A 122 7.54 12.95 -3.52
CA LYS A 122 8.84 12.30 -3.41
C LYS A 122 8.75 10.86 -3.93
N TYR A 123 7.91 10.03 -3.31
CA TYR A 123 7.82 8.62 -3.64
C TYR A 123 7.14 8.38 -4.99
N GLY A 124 6.17 9.20 -5.38
CA GLY A 124 5.54 9.10 -6.69
C GLY A 124 6.49 9.44 -7.85
N LYS A 125 7.34 10.48 -7.70
CA LYS A 125 8.37 10.80 -8.72
C LYS A 125 9.47 9.74 -8.76
N THR A 126 9.95 9.30 -7.59
CA THR A 126 10.94 8.22 -7.52
C THR A 126 10.42 6.96 -8.18
N PHE A 127 9.22 6.50 -7.80
CA PHE A 127 8.61 5.29 -8.37
C PHE A 127 8.39 5.40 -9.88
N LYS A 128 7.86 6.51 -10.38
CA LYS A 128 7.70 6.71 -11.84
C LYS A 128 9.03 6.69 -12.58
N LYS A 129 10.06 7.33 -12.02
CA LYS A 129 11.40 7.32 -12.62
C LYS A 129 11.97 5.91 -12.66
N GLU A 130 11.81 5.14 -11.59
CA GLU A 130 12.21 3.73 -11.58
C GLU A 130 11.45 2.97 -12.66
N LEU A 131 10.11 3.07 -12.67
CA LEU A 131 9.28 2.40 -13.66
C LEU A 131 9.67 2.77 -15.11
N ASP A 132 9.81 4.06 -15.42
CA ASP A 132 10.15 4.51 -16.78
C ASP A 132 11.55 4.04 -17.23
N LEU A 133 12.51 3.86 -16.31
CA LEU A 133 13.84 3.33 -16.63
C LEU A 133 13.78 1.87 -17.06
N HIS A 134 12.92 1.08 -16.43
CA HIS A 134 12.85 -0.37 -16.66
C HIS A 134 11.83 -0.77 -17.74
N PHE A 135 10.87 0.12 -18.05
CA PHE A 135 9.89 -0.08 -19.14
C PHE A 135 10.28 0.62 -20.45
N SER A 136 11.53 1.09 -20.60
CA SER A 136 12.04 1.63 -21.86
C SER A 136 12.07 0.52 -22.93
N PRO A 137 11.57 0.73 -24.17
CA PRO A 137 11.16 -0.36 -25.08
C PRO A 137 12.26 -1.28 -25.60
N SER A 138 13.54 -1.04 -25.26
CA SER A 138 14.67 -1.78 -25.81
C SER A 138 14.82 -3.21 -25.27
N GLU A 139 14.19 -3.57 -24.15
CA GLU A 139 14.38 -4.89 -23.51
C GLU A 139 13.10 -5.76 -23.49
N ALA A 140 11.94 -5.19 -23.82
CA ALA A 140 10.66 -5.91 -23.88
C ALA A 140 10.46 -6.74 -25.18
N GLU A 141 11.33 -6.60 -26.18
CA GLU A 141 11.13 -7.23 -27.50
C GLU A 141 11.60 -8.69 -27.63
N GLN A 142 12.17 -9.33 -26.59
CA GLN A 142 12.61 -10.74 -26.68
C GLN A 142 11.65 -11.78 -26.07
N GLN A 143 10.53 -11.37 -25.48
CA GLN A 143 9.50 -12.31 -25.02
C GLN A 143 8.10 -11.84 -25.41
N ASN A 144 7.79 -11.89 -26.71
CA ASN A 144 6.52 -12.35 -27.26
C ASN A 144 6.45 -11.96 -28.75
N GLN A 145 6.91 -12.85 -29.62
CA GLN A 145 6.39 -12.85 -30.97
C GLN A 145 4.91 -13.23 -30.89
N GLN A 146 4.09 -12.41 -31.56
CA GLN A 146 2.75 -12.69 -32.08
C GLN A 146 1.57 -12.05 -31.34
N ALA A 147 1.38 -10.74 -31.55
CA ALA A 147 0.05 -10.18 -31.76
C ALA A 147 0.14 -9.00 -32.75
N LYS A 148 -0.74 -9.03 -33.77
CA LYS A 148 -0.90 -7.95 -34.75
C LYS A 148 -1.52 -6.71 -34.10
N PRO A 149 -1.27 -5.51 -34.67
CA PRO A 149 -1.66 -4.25 -34.09
C PRO A 149 -3.11 -3.95 -34.45
N ASP A 150 -3.99 -3.90 -33.48
CA ASP A 150 -5.17 -3.03 -33.42
C ASP A 150 -5.67 -3.11 -31.98
N ASP A 151 -5.90 -1.94 -31.37
CA ASP A 151 -6.18 -1.69 -29.96
C ASP A 151 -4.94 -1.58 -29.05
N ALA A 152 -4.39 -0.36 -29.04
CA ALA A 152 -3.43 0.11 -28.06
C ALA A 152 -4.03 0.14 -26.64
N ILE A 153 -4.12 -1.01 -25.98
CA ILE A 153 -4.21 -1.13 -24.52
C ILE A 153 -3.43 -2.40 -24.11
N ALA A 154 -2.10 -2.32 -24.07
CA ALA A 154 -1.28 -3.38 -23.51
C ALA A 154 -0.04 -2.80 -22.82
N LEU A 155 -0.29 -1.97 -21.81
CA LEU A 155 0.70 -1.60 -20.79
C LEU A 155 0.01 -1.84 -19.44
N LEU A 156 0.70 -2.56 -18.55
CA LEU A 156 0.22 -3.10 -17.28
C LEU A 156 -0.68 -2.11 -16.51
N PRO A 157 -1.87 -2.53 -16.02
CA PRO A 157 -2.83 -1.64 -15.41
C PRO A 157 -2.49 -1.47 -13.92
N VAL A 158 -1.42 -0.73 -13.59
CA VAL A 158 -1.28 -0.20 -12.23
C VAL A 158 -1.86 1.21 -12.27
N PRO A 159 -3.10 1.45 -11.79
CA PRO A 159 -3.67 2.78 -11.79
C PRO A 159 -2.96 3.60 -10.71
N LEU A 160 -1.83 4.23 -11.03
CA LEU A 160 -1.14 5.22 -10.17
C LEU A 160 -2.00 6.47 -9.87
N ALA A 161 -3.28 6.45 -10.23
CA ALA A 161 -4.29 7.43 -9.88
C ALA A 161 -4.42 7.62 -8.35
N PHE A 162 -4.10 6.61 -7.53
CA PHE A 162 -4.09 6.74 -6.06
C PHE A 162 -2.95 7.62 -5.50
N LEU A 163 -1.88 7.86 -6.26
CA LEU A 163 -0.81 8.79 -5.87
C LEU A 163 -1.12 10.25 -6.24
N SER A 164 -2.22 10.48 -6.95
CA SER A 164 -2.68 11.84 -7.26
C SER A 164 -3.49 12.35 -6.06
N PRO A 165 -3.10 13.47 -5.42
CA PRO A 165 -3.85 14.06 -4.31
C PRO A 165 -5.10 14.81 -4.84
N VAL A 166 -5.94 14.12 -5.62
CA VAL A 166 -7.22 14.63 -6.06
C VAL A 166 -8.23 14.33 -4.96
N LEU A 167 -8.29 15.23 -3.98
CA LEU A 167 -9.42 15.31 -3.07
C LEU A 167 -10.68 15.56 -3.91
N GLY A 168 -11.62 14.62 -3.85
CA GLY A 168 -12.93 14.75 -4.45
C GLY A 168 -13.61 16.05 -4.01
N VAL A 169 -13.79 16.98 -4.94
CA VAL A 169 -14.77 18.05 -4.78
C VAL A 169 -16.13 17.36 -4.85
N ALA A 170 -16.71 17.04 -3.70
CA ALA A 170 -18.07 16.48 -3.65
C ALA A 170 -19.01 17.51 -4.28
N SER A 171 -19.43 17.23 -5.51
CA SER A 171 -20.44 18.01 -6.21
C SER A 171 -21.77 17.69 -5.53
N ALA A 172 -22.19 18.55 -4.61
CA ALA A 172 -23.52 18.47 -3.99
C ALA A 172 -24.59 18.82 -5.04
N ALA A 173 -24.90 17.86 -5.91
CA ALA A 173 -26.04 17.97 -6.81
C ALA A 173 -27.33 17.61 -6.05
N ALA A 174 -28.16 18.64 -5.89
CA ALA A 174 -29.61 18.59 -5.73
C ALA A 174 -30.20 17.89 -4.49
N ILE A 175 -30.58 18.69 -3.49
CA ILE A 175 -31.85 18.46 -2.78
C ILE A 175 -32.62 19.79 -2.76
N HIS A 176 -33.45 19.99 -3.78
CA HIS A 176 -34.63 20.85 -3.67
C HIS A 176 -35.59 20.18 -2.67
N GLY A 177 -35.98 20.89 -1.62
CA GLY A 177 -37.06 20.45 -0.74
C GLY A 177 -36.82 20.81 0.72
N GLN A 178 -37.43 21.90 1.16
CA GLN A 178 -37.48 22.31 2.56
C GLN A 178 -38.09 21.22 3.46
N ALA A 179 -37.63 21.19 4.72
CA ALA A 179 -38.19 20.53 5.90
C ALA A 179 -37.67 19.12 6.27
N ALA A 180 -36.48 19.07 6.89
CA ALA A 180 -36.12 18.19 8.03
C ALA A 180 -34.65 18.43 8.49
N VAL A 181 -34.32 19.65 8.96
CA VAL A 181 -32.93 20.16 8.91
C VAL A 181 -32.00 19.68 10.04
N ASN A 182 -32.47 19.27 11.22
CA ASN A 182 -31.53 19.11 12.36
C ASN A 182 -31.00 17.70 12.64
N ILE A 183 -31.71 16.63 12.25
CA ILE A 183 -31.24 15.24 12.49
C ILE A 183 -30.60 14.64 11.22
N ALA A 184 -31.18 14.91 10.04
CA ALA A 184 -30.60 14.49 8.75
C ALA A 184 -29.31 15.26 8.40
N GLY A 185 -29.23 16.55 8.74
CA GLY A 185 -28.04 17.36 8.47
C GLY A 185 -26.79 16.90 9.23
N GLN A 186 -26.93 16.47 10.49
CA GLN A 186 -25.83 15.90 11.27
C GLN A 186 -25.42 14.51 10.78
N ALA A 187 -26.39 13.68 10.37
CA ALA A 187 -26.10 12.36 9.82
C ALA A 187 -25.39 12.45 8.45
N LEU A 188 -25.81 13.39 7.60
CA LEU A 188 -25.18 13.65 6.30
C LEU A 188 -23.79 14.28 6.43
N ALA A 189 -23.60 15.22 7.37
CA ALA A 189 -22.28 15.78 7.66
C ALA A 189 -21.31 14.72 8.20
N LYS A 190 -21.76 13.89 9.16
CA LYS A 190 -20.96 12.76 9.66
C LYS A 190 -20.66 11.73 8.58
N ALA A 191 -21.59 11.46 7.67
CA ALA A 191 -21.36 10.57 6.54
C ALA A 191 -20.31 11.17 5.58
N GLY A 192 -20.38 12.47 5.28
CA GLY A 192 -19.39 13.16 4.45
C GLY A 192 -17.99 13.22 5.08
N ASP A 193 -17.91 13.44 6.39
CA ASP A 193 -16.64 13.43 7.13
C ASP A 193 -16.04 12.02 7.20
N MET A 194 -16.87 11.00 7.41
CA MET A 194 -16.44 9.60 7.44
C MET A 194 -15.96 9.11 6.06
N LEU A 195 -16.60 9.54 4.97
CA LEU A 195 -16.16 9.24 3.61
C LEU A 195 -14.79 9.89 3.30
N GLN A 196 -14.62 11.17 3.66
CA GLN A 196 -13.34 11.86 3.52
C GLN A 196 -12.23 11.22 4.38
N ALA A 197 -12.56 10.82 5.61
CA ALA A 197 -11.61 10.13 6.48
C ALA A 197 -11.20 8.75 5.93
N ALA A 198 -12.15 8.02 5.33
CA ALA A 198 -11.86 6.74 4.67
C ALA A 198 -10.98 6.94 3.43
N GLU A 199 -11.26 7.95 2.60
CA GLU A 199 -10.45 8.30 1.43
C GLU A 199 -9.03 8.74 1.83
N ALA A 200 -8.90 9.56 2.88
CA ALA A 200 -7.62 9.97 3.43
C ALA A 200 -6.79 8.76 3.93
N LYS A 201 -7.43 7.86 4.70
CA LYS A 201 -6.79 6.65 5.19
C LYS A 201 -6.38 5.71 4.05
N ASP A 202 -7.18 5.62 2.99
CA ASP A 202 -6.85 4.89 1.76
C ASP A 202 -5.59 5.43 1.08
N GLN A 203 -5.50 6.74 0.91
CA GLN A 203 -4.33 7.40 0.31
C GLN A 203 -3.09 7.21 1.18
N GLN A 204 -3.23 7.34 2.50
CA GLN A 204 -2.15 7.08 3.47
C GLN A 204 -1.63 5.64 3.38
N TYR A 205 -2.50 4.63 3.38
CA TYR A 205 -2.06 3.24 3.27
C TYR A 205 -1.41 2.93 1.93
N SER A 206 -1.93 3.49 0.84
CA SER A 206 -1.36 3.27 -0.51
C SER A 206 0.06 3.85 -0.59
N LEU A 207 0.25 5.07 -0.08
CA LEU A 207 1.57 5.69 0.02
C LEU A 207 2.49 4.91 0.96
N LEU A 208 2.03 4.54 2.16
CA LEU A 208 2.81 3.79 3.13
C LEU A 208 3.28 2.45 2.58
N THR A 209 2.43 1.77 1.79
CA THR A 209 2.78 0.52 1.09
C THR A 209 3.94 0.75 0.13
N LEU A 210 3.90 1.83 -0.65
CA LEU A 210 4.98 2.21 -1.56
C LEU A 210 6.27 2.56 -0.80
N ILE A 211 6.18 3.33 0.28
CA ILE A 211 7.34 3.68 1.11
C ILE A 211 7.97 2.41 1.70
N LEU A 212 7.15 1.49 2.22
CA LEU A 212 7.62 0.22 2.74
C LEU A 212 8.32 -0.59 1.64
N TYR A 213 7.72 -0.70 0.45
CA TYR A 213 8.32 -1.41 -0.69
C TYR A 213 9.70 -0.85 -1.05
N MET A 214 9.78 0.46 -1.23
CA MET A 214 10.98 1.14 -1.73
C MET A 214 12.12 1.19 -0.70
N ASP A 215 11.80 1.46 0.57
CA ASP A 215 12.80 1.81 1.57
C ASP A 215 12.95 0.75 2.68
N GLY A 216 11.86 0.08 3.05
CA GLY A 216 11.82 -0.74 4.26
C GLY A 216 11.87 -2.25 4.04
N LEU A 217 11.35 -2.74 2.91
CA LEU A 217 11.11 -4.16 2.70
C LEU A 217 12.42 -4.95 2.59
N THR A 218 13.40 -4.40 1.88
CA THR A 218 14.75 -4.97 1.71
C THR A 218 15.49 -5.05 3.04
N GLU A 219 15.46 -3.99 3.85
CA GLU A 219 16.06 -3.98 5.19
C GLU A 219 15.36 -5.00 6.12
N PHE A 220 14.03 -5.05 6.09
CA PHE A 220 13.26 -6.01 6.89
C PHE A 220 13.59 -7.46 6.54
N LEU A 221 13.67 -7.76 5.24
CA LEU A 221 14.00 -9.10 4.77
C LEU A 221 15.47 -9.46 5.02
N GLY A 222 16.34 -8.47 5.27
CA GLY A 222 17.78 -8.66 5.46
C GLY A 222 18.47 -9.05 4.15
N GLU A 223 18.13 -8.37 3.06
CA GLU A 223 18.82 -8.45 1.75
C GLU A 223 20.00 -7.49 1.68
#